data_AF-A0A381E3S2-F1
#
_entry.id   AF-A0A381E3S2-F1
#
_cell.length_a   1.000
_cell.length_b   1.000
_cell.length_c   1.000
_cell.angle_alpha   90.00
_cell.angle_beta   90.00
_cell.angle_gamma   90.00
#
_symmetry.space_group_name_H-M   'P 1'
#
loop_
_entity.id
_entity.type
_entity.pdbx_description
1 polymer ?
#
loop_
_entity_poly.entity_id
_entity_poly.type
_entity_poly.pdbx_seq_one_letter_code
_entity_poly.pdbx_strand_id
1 'polypeptide(L)'
;MTRLLLCLLLAGCAHERIVYRPVPVPAGLLQPVTHPIIPDPQTATQRDVALLLIEQHQTLAVYRARLAAIATWSHHWTPPTKPISPSSKR
;
A
#
# COMPACT_ATOMS: atom_id res chain seq x y z
N MET A 1 50.97 8.40 3.35
CA MET A 1 50.32 7.08 3.20
C MET A 1 48.98 6.97 3.95
N THR A 2 48.73 7.77 4.99
CA THR A 2 47.49 7.77 5.79
C THR A 2 46.25 8.33 5.07
N ARG A 3 46.39 9.32 4.18
CA ARG A 3 45.26 9.91 3.43
C ARG A 3 44.59 8.93 2.46
N LEU A 4 45.36 8.04 1.84
CA LEU A 4 44.87 7.05 0.87
C LEU A 4 44.00 5.98 1.54
N LEU A 5 44.42 5.56 2.75
CA LEU A 5 43.68 4.62 3.61
C LEU A 5 42.38 5.24 4.13
N LEU A 6 42.39 6.54 4.47
CA LEU A 6 41.19 7.27 4.88
C LEU A 6 40.18 7.40 3.72
N CYS A 7 40.66 7.69 2.50
CA CYS A 7 39.81 7.76 1.31
C CYS A 7 39.19 6.40 0.94
N LEU A 8 39.92 5.29 1.10
CA LEU A 8 39.41 3.94 0.87
C LEU A 8 38.35 3.54 1.91
N LEU A 9 38.55 3.90 3.18
CA LEU A 9 37.56 3.68 4.24
C LEU A 9 36.28 4.50 4.01
N LEU A 10 36.40 5.77 3.59
CA LEU A 10 35.26 6.62 3.25
C LEU A 10 34.54 6.18 1.97
N ALA A 11 35.25 5.62 0.98
CA ALA A 11 34.64 5.04 -0.21
C ALA A 11 33.83 3.77 0.10
N GLY A 12 34.26 2.98 1.09
CA GLY A 12 33.49 1.84 1.61
C GLY A 12 32.20 2.26 2.34
N CYS A 13 32.20 3.43 3.00
CA CYS A 13 31.02 3.96 3.71
C CYS A 13 29.93 4.51 2.78
N ALA A 14 30.20 4.72 1.49
CA ALA A 14 29.23 5.26 0.54
C ALA A 14 28.38 4.18 -0.16
N HIS A 15 28.63 2.88 0.11
CA HIS A 15 28.15 1.82 -0.78
C HIS A 15 26.81 1.17 -0.40
N GLU A 16 26.21 1.50 0.75
CA GLU A 16 24.82 1.09 1.01
C GLU A 16 23.83 2.10 0.42
N ARG A 17 23.82 2.19 -0.91
CA ARG A 17 22.71 2.85 -1.60
C ARG A 17 21.50 1.93 -1.50
N ILE A 18 20.46 2.36 -0.78
CA ILE A 18 19.16 1.69 -0.81
C ILE A 18 18.61 1.84 -2.24
N VAL A 19 18.69 0.77 -3.02
CA VAL A 19 18.13 0.71 -4.38
C VAL A 19 16.67 0.32 -4.26
N TYR A 20 15.78 1.30 -4.34
CA TYR A 20 14.34 1.05 -4.46
C TYR A 20 14.06 0.41 -5.82
N ARG A 21 13.55 -0.82 -5.81
CA ARG A 21 13.06 -1.48 -7.03
C ARG A 21 11.59 -1.13 -7.23
N PRO A 22 11.16 -0.83 -8.47
CA PRO A 22 9.74 -0.65 -8.76
C PRO A 22 8.97 -1.91 -8.38
N VAL A 23 7.88 -1.76 -7.62
CA VAL A 23 6.96 -2.85 -7.33
C VAL A 23 5.73 -2.68 -8.22
N PRO A 24 5.34 -3.70 -9.01
CA PRO A 24 4.17 -3.59 -9.88
C PRO A 24 2.90 -3.44 -9.05
N VAL A 25 2.18 -2.33 -9.25
CA VAL A 25 0.90 -2.07 -8.60
C VAL A 25 -0.22 -2.76 -9.38
N PRO A 26 -1.13 -3.51 -8.74
CA PRO A 26 -2.27 -4.11 -9.41
C PRO A 26 -3.12 -3.07 -10.14
N ALA A 27 -3.48 -3.33 -11.39
CA ALA A 27 -4.24 -2.39 -12.24
C ALA A 27 -5.56 -1.93 -11.60
N GLY A 28 -6.23 -2.81 -10.84
CA GLY A 28 -7.47 -2.49 -10.13
C GLY A 28 -7.32 -1.43 -9.02
N LEU A 29 -6.10 -1.15 -8.55
CA LEU A 29 -5.83 -0.10 -7.57
C LEU A 29 -5.59 1.28 -8.21
N LEU A 30 -5.27 1.31 -9.50
CA LEU A 30 -5.00 2.55 -10.25
C LEU A 30 -6.26 3.24 -10.75
N GLN A 31 -7.38 2.52 -10.81
CA GLN A 31 -8.64 3.10 -11.23
C GLN A 31 -9.15 4.10 -10.17
N PRO A 32 -9.84 5.19 -10.54
CA PRO A 32 -10.59 5.99 -9.58
C PRO A 32 -11.76 5.18 -9.00
N VAL A 33 -12.10 5.38 -7.73
CA VAL A 33 -13.38 4.88 -7.18
C VAL A 33 -14.38 6.02 -7.26
N THR A 34 -15.49 5.80 -7.96
CA THR A 34 -16.58 6.77 -8.01
C THR A 34 -17.21 6.86 -6.63
N HIS A 35 -17.36 8.08 -6.11
CA HIS A 35 -18.05 8.31 -4.84
C HIS A 35 -19.50 8.68 -5.12
N PRO A 36 -20.47 8.13 -4.36
CA PRO A 36 -21.87 8.49 -4.53
C PRO A 36 -22.09 9.97 -4.19
N ILE A 37 -23.00 10.61 -4.92
CA ILE A 37 -23.33 12.02 -4.71
C ILE A 37 -24.23 12.10 -3.49
N ILE A 38 -23.82 12.87 -2.48
CA ILE A 38 -24.61 13.06 -1.26
C ILE A 38 -25.71 14.08 -1.57
N PRO A 39 -27.01 13.70 -1.49
CA PRO A 39 -28.11 14.63 -1.70
C PRO A 39 -28.19 15.65 -0.55
N ASP A 40 -28.69 16.85 -0.85
CA ASP A 40 -28.85 17.90 0.15
C ASP A 40 -29.90 17.49 1.20
N PRO A 41 -29.56 17.44 2.50
CA PRO A 41 -30.47 16.98 3.54
C PRO A 41 -31.74 17.83 3.69
N GLN A 42 -31.74 19.10 3.25
CA GLN A 42 -32.92 19.96 3.34
C GLN A 42 -33.93 19.76 2.21
N THR A 43 -33.49 19.19 1.09
CA THR A 43 -34.31 19.06 -0.13
C THR A 43 -34.46 17.62 -0.62
N ALA A 44 -33.72 16.67 -0.04
CA ALA A 44 -33.72 15.27 -0.45
C ALA A 44 -35.10 14.61 -0.32
N THR A 45 -35.51 13.91 -1.37
CA THR A 45 -36.70 13.06 -1.36
C THR A 45 -36.35 11.63 -0.93
N GLN A 46 -37.37 10.83 -0.60
CA GLN A 46 -37.20 9.39 -0.33
C GLN A 46 -36.53 8.65 -1.50
N ARG A 47 -36.78 9.07 -2.73
CA ARG A 47 -36.15 8.50 -3.93
C ARG A 47 -34.66 8.78 -3.95
N ASP A 48 -34.23 10.01 -3.62
CA ASP A 48 -32.83 10.40 -3.63
C ASP A 48 -32.03 9.63 -2.57
N VAL A 49 -32.61 9.44 -1.39
CA VAL A 49 -32.01 8.61 -0.33
C VAL A 49 -31.90 7.15 -0.77
N ALA A 50 -32.93 6.60 -1.43
CA ALA A 50 -32.87 5.23 -1.94
C ALA A 50 -31.77 5.04 -3.00
N LEU A 51 -31.63 6.00 -3.92
CA LEU A 51 -30.55 5.99 -4.91
C LEU A 51 -29.17 6.08 -4.25
N LEU A 52 -28.99 6.99 -3.29
CA LEU A 52 -27.76 7.09 -2.50
C LEU A 52 -27.37 5.75 -1.86
N LEU A 53 -28.33 5.06 -1.23
CA LEU A 53 -28.06 3.78 -0.56
C LEU A 53 -27.66 2.68 -1.55
N ILE A 54 -28.29 2.64 -2.72
CA ILE A 54 -27.95 1.69 -3.79
C ILE A 54 -26.53 1.94 -4.30
N GLU A 55 -26.20 3.20 -4.60
CA GLU A 55 -24.87 3.59 -5.07
C GLU A 55 -23.79 3.32 -4.01
N GLN A 56 -24.06 3.63 -2.75
CA GLN A 56 -23.18 3.30 -1.62
C GLN A 56 -22.93 1.80 -1.52
N HIS A 57 -23.96 0.98 -1.66
CA HIS A 57 -23.83 -0.47 -1.60
C HIS A 57 -22.93 -1.01 -2.73
N GLN A 58 -23.11 -0.54 -3.96
CA GLN A 58 -22.26 -0.90 -5.09
C GLN A 58 -20.80 -0.47 -4.86
N THR A 59 -20.62 0.75 -4.34
CA THR A 59 -19.28 1.28 -4.04
C THR A 59 -18.56 0.46 -2.96
N LEU A 60 -19.28 0.00 -1.93
CA LEU A 60 -18.73 -0.88 -0.89
C LEU A 60 -18.21 -2.20 -1.45
N ALA A 61 -18.87 -2.79 -2.45
CA ALA A 61 -18.39 -4.00 -3.10
C ALA A 61 -17.04 -3.76 -3.81
N VAL A 62 -16.90 -2.63 -4.50
CA VAL A 62 -15.64 -2.21 -5.14
C VAL A 62 -14.53 -2.02 -4.11
N TYR A 63 -14.80 -1.34 -2.99
CA TYR A 63 -13.82 -1.16 -1.92
C TYR A 63 -13.36 -2.48 -1.31
N ARG A 64 -14.28 -3.40 -1.04
CA ARG A 64 -13.94 -4.74 -0.51
C ARG A 64 -13.05 -5.51 -1.46
N ALA A 65 -13.35 -5.49 -2.76
CA ALA A 65 -12.52 -6.12 -3.77
C ALA A 65 -11.11 -5.51 -3.82
N ARG A 66 -10.99 -4.18 -3.71
CA ARG A 66 -9.68 -3.50 -3.64
C ARG A 66 -8.89 -3.87 -2.39
N LEU A 67 -9.52 -3.88 -1.22
CA LEU A 67 -8.86 -4.27 0.02
C LEU A 67 -8.33 -5.72 -0.07
N ALA A 68 -9.11 -6.63 -0.66
CA ALA A 68 -8.66 -7.99 -0.91
C ALA A 68 -7.46 -8.05 -1.88
N ALA A 69 -7.48 -7.26 -2.94
CA ALA A 69 -6.35 -7.14 -3.87
C ALA A 69 -5.09 -6.57 -3.20
N ILE A 70 -5.24 -5.54 -2.35
CA ILE A 70 -4.14 -4.97 -1.55
C ILE A 70 -3.58 -6.04 -0.60
N ALA A 71 -4.43 -6.77 0.11
CA ALA A 71 -4.00 -7.80 1.05
C ALA A 71 -3.24 -8.94 0.34
N THR A 72 -3.72 -9.37 -0.83
CA THR A 72 -3.07 -10.41 -1.63
C THR A 72 -1.71 -9.93 -2.14
N TRP A 73 -1.67 -8.70 -2.67
CA TRP A 73 -0.44 -8.10 -3.16
C TRP A 73 0.57 -7.88 -2.03
N SER A 74 0.15 -7.35 -0.88
CA SER A 74 1.05 -7.10 0.25
C SER A 74 1.63 -8.41 0.79
N HIS A 75 0.83 -9.47 0.86
CA HIS A 75 1.31 -10.79 1.27
C HIS A 75 2.36 -11.33 0.31
N HIS A 76 2.19 -11.14 -1.00
CA HIS A 76 3.18 -11.57 -2.01
C HIS A 76 4.54 -10.87 -1.86
N TRP A 77 4.54 -9.59 -1.47
CA TRP A 77 5.75 -8.78 -1.33
C TRP A 77 6.33 -8.74 0.09
N THR A 78 5.62 -9.28 1.07
CA THR A 78 6.12 -9.40 2.45
C THR A 78 6.90 -10.70 2.56
N PRO A 79 8.24 -10.68 2.71
CA PRO A 79 8.99 -11.91 2.93
C PRO A 79 8.49 -12.59 4.21
N PRO A 80 8.43 -13.93 4.27
CA PRO A 80 8.06 -14.62 5.49
C PRO A 80 9.04 -14.19 6.59
N THR A 81 8.50 -13.63 7.67
CA THR A 81 9.28 -13.32 8.88
C THR A 81 9.82 -14.64 9.41
N LYS A 82 11.07 -14.96 9.08
CA LYS A 82 11.75 -16.12 9.67
C LYS A 82 11.74 -15.87 11.19
N PRO A 83 11.18 -16.77 12.02
CA PRO A 83 11.20 -16.56 13.45
C PRO A 83 12.65 -16.36 13.87
N ILE A 84 12.91 -15.27 14.60
CA ILE A 84 14.22 -14.98 15.16
C ILE A 84 14.48 -16.09 16.17
N SER A 85 15.17 -17.14 15.74
CA SER A 85 15.63 -18.20 16.63
C SER A 85 16.52 -17.51 17.66
N PRO A 86 16.23 -17.62 18.97
CA PRO A 86 17.12 -17.06 19.97
C PRO A 86 18.47 -17.75 19.77
N SER A 87 19.47 -16.95 19.40
CA SER A 87 20.86 -17.39 19.30
C SER A 87 21.27 -17.92 20.66
N SER A 88 21.26 -19.25 20.81
CA SER A 88 21.87 -19.95 21.94
C SER A 88 23.36 -19.65 21.89
N LYS A 89 23.79 -18.61 22.60
CA LYS A 89 25.19 -18.40 22.95
C LYS A 89 25.52 -19.47 23.98
N ARG A 90 26.27 -20.48 23.57
CA ARG A 90 26.99 -21.38 24.45
C ARG A 90 28.47 -21.00 24.41
#